data_AF-A0A7Y7A9U5-F1
#
_entry.id   AF-A0A7Y7A9U5-F1
#
_cell.length_a   1.000
_cell.length_b   1.000
_cell.length_c   1.000
_cell.angle_alpha   90.00
_cell.angle_beta   90.00
_cell.angle_gamma   90.00
#
_symmetry.space_group_name_H-M   'P 1'
#
loop_
_entity.id
_entity.type
_entity.pdbx_description
1 polymer ?
#
loop_
_entity_poly.entity_id
_entity_poly.type
_entity_poly.pdbx_seq_one_letter_code
_entity_poly.pdbx_strand_id
1 'polypeptide(L)'
;MIRLLFSMLTIALVSTSVFAAEAGKDKKKKPKKPKLEKGIYAQFTTSKGLIIVKLEYEKAPMTVANFVGLAEGDFKVDTIEYDEKFYDGLKFHRVIADFMIQGGDPLGNGTGGPDHRFEDEFHPDLKHSGPGILSMANSGPSTNGSQFFITHKATPWLDGKHSVFGHVVFGQDVVNAIEQDDVMEKVKIIRKGRDARKWDATEEFAKAREEIKAQQLKDVEAFMKNMEEAGEYPSVIQACAEIKRLDPSRKEEMDAKVAEVTSVMEAEKAALEARIEKISKMKPPAYNDLMYQEILEEYPNAKQSPSGLVYIIDNPGEDTKPGKGSKMSVHYRGTFRLTGKQFDASYDRGQPMNFQYLVNRMVPGFEEGLGLMGKGGKGKIFIPYHIAYGPKGRGAAIPPYSDLVFDLEILDVQAAPVQKHDHKDGDGHNHSHDGHDHDGHNH
;
A
#
# COMPACT_ATOMS: atom_id res chain seq x y z
N MET A 1 36.41 83.31 32.31
CA MET A 1 36.34 83.23 33.79
C MET A 1 37.04 81.95 34.21
N ILE A 2 38.05 82.04 35.08
CA ILE A 2 38.34 81.13 36.24
C ILE A 2 38.29 79.60 35.94
N ARG A 3 39.23 78.70 36.25
CA ARG A 3 40.51 78.60 36.99
C ARG A 3 40.85 77.07 36.94
N LEU A 4 42.14 76.68 37.03
CA LEU A 4 42.74 75.53 37.79
C LEU A 4 42.14 74.10 37.64
N LEU A 5 42.85 72.95 37.75
CA LEU A 5 44.24 72.47 37.83
C LEU A 5 44.12 70.93 38.08
N PHE A 6 45.20 70.15 37.81
CA PHE A 6 45.46 68.73 38.18
C PHE A 6 44.67 67.65 37.39
N SER A 7 45.26 66.70 36.64
CA SER A 7 46.40 65.76 36.84
C SER A 7 45.85 64.33 36.73
N MET A 8 46.16 63.61 35.67
CA MET A 8 47.03 62.43 35.79
C MET A 8 47.36 61.85 34.41
N LEU A 9 48.66 61.66 34.27
CA LEU A 9 49.44 60.99 33.26
C LEU A 9 49.01 59.53 33.05
N THR A 10 48.83 59.10 31.80
CA THR A 10 49.36 57.82 31.30
C THR A 10 49.52 57.89 29.77
N ILE A 11 50.79 57.86 29.34
CA ILE A 11 51.21 57.63 27.96
C ILE A 11 51.24 56.12 27.74
N ALA A 12 50.62 55.62 26.67
CA ALA A 12 50.95 54.30 26.12
C ALA A 12 51.10 54.41 24.60
N LEU A 13 52.33 54.15 24.15
CA LEU A 13 52.79 54.16 22.76
C LEU A 13 52.01 53.16 21.90
N VAL A 14 51.68 53.58 20.68
CA VAL A 14 51.29 52.73 19.56
C VAL A 14 52.56 52.16 18.92
N SER A 15 52.71 50.84 18.90
CA SER A 15 53.65 50.15 18.04
C SER A 15 52.92 49.04 17.29
N THR A 16 52.80 49.22 15.97
CA THR A 16 52.33 48.21 15.03
C THR A 16 53.34 47.07 14.96
N SER A 17 52.94 45.87 15.37
CA SER A 17 53.71 44.65 15.18
C SER A 17 52.90 43.62 14.39
N VAL A 18 53.46 43.28 13.23
CA VAL A 18 53.15 42.15 12.36
C VAL A 18 53.01 40.88 13.20
N PHE A 19 51.82 40.24 13.18
CA PHE A 19 51.68 38.89 13.71
C PHE A 19 52.06 37.89 12.62
N ALA A 20 53.23 37.29 12.78
CA ALA A 20 53.62 36.07 12.10
C ALA A 20 52.75 34.92 12.61
N ALA A 21 52.26 34.10 11.68
CA ALA A 21 51.51 32.89 11.97
C ALA A 21 52.41 31.85 12.64
N GLU A 22 52.06 31.43 13.85
CA GLU A 22 52.68 30.29 14.51
C GLU A 22 51.76 29.07 14.34
N ALA A 23 52.11 28.22 13.39
CA ALA A 23 51.47 26.95 13.13
C ALA A 23 51.71 25.98 14.30
N GLY A 24 50.84 26.03 15.30
CA GLY A 24 50.74 24.99 16.32
C GLY A 24 50.33 23.67 15.70
N LYS A 25 51.28 22.71 15.63
CA LYS A 25 51.00 21.30 15.32
C LYS A 25 50.18 20.69 16.45
N ASP A 26 48.86 20.83 16.37
CA ASP A 26 47.94 20.07 17.20
C ASP A 26 47.93 18.62 16.71
N LYS A 27 48.70 17.76 17.40
CA LYS A 27 48.64 16.31 17.19
C LYS A 27 47.25 15.84 17.64
N LYS A 28 46.28 15.78 16.71
CA LYS A 28 44.97 15.13 16.93
C LYS A 28 45.21 13.75 17.59
N LYS A 29 44.89 13.62 18.87
CA LYS A 29 44.90 12.33 19.58
C LYS A 29 43.95 11.40 18.84
N LYS A 30 44.47 10.28 18.32
CA LYS A 30 43.64 9.24 17.69
C LYS A 30 42.52 8.84 18.66
N PRO A 31 41.25 8.80 18.23
CA PRO A 31 40.13 8.48 19.11
C PRO A 31 40.33 7.08 19.72
N LYS A 32 40.15 6.97 21.04
CA LYS A 32 40.36 5.73 21.79
C LYS A 32 39.17 4.80 21.53
N LYS A 33 39.44 3.55 21.12
CA LYS A 33 38.38 2.55 20.87
C LYS A 33 37.49 2.37 22.11
N PRO A 34 36.16 2.26 21.96
CA PRO A 34 35.25 2.09 23.09
C PRO A 34 35.39 0.71 23.72
N LYS A 35 35.01 0.60 24.99
CA LYS A 35 34.84 -0.68 25.66
C LYS A 35 33.53 -1.30 25.18
N LEU A 36 33.62 -2.37 24.40
CA LEU A 36 32.45 -3.06 23.85
C LEU A 36 31.76 -3.93 24.91
N GLU A 37 30.44 -3.84 24.97
CA GLU A 37 29.57 -4.70 25.78
C GLU A 37 29.47 -6.11 25.19
N LYS A 38 28.69 -7.00 25.83
CA LYS A 38 28.38 -8.32 25.25
C LYS A 38 27.62 -8.16 23.92
N GLY A 39 27.86 -9.07 22.99
CA GLY A 39 27.25 -9.08 21.66
C GLY A 39 28.25 -9.38 20.55
N ILE A 40 27.76 -9.29 19.31
CA ILE A 40 28.54 -9.44 18.09
C ILE A 40 28.70 -8.06 17.45
N TYR A 41 29.90 -7.75 16.99
CA TYR A 41 30.23 -6.47 16.36
C TYR A 41 30.99 -6.72 15.07
N ALA A 42 30.86 -5.84 14.09
CA ALA A 42 31.75 -5.79 12.93
C ALA A 42 32.64 -4.55 13.01
N GLN A 43 33.93 -4.75 12.78
CA GLN A 43 34.93 -3.70 12.73
C GLN A 43 35.40 -3.54 11.28
N PHE A 44 35.00 -2.43 10.65
CA PHE A 44 35.48 -2.03 9.33
C PHE A 44 36.74 -1.19 9.49
N THR A 45 37.85 -1.68 8.95
CA THR A 45 39.05 -0.89 8.72
C THR A 45 38.93 -0.35 7.31
N THR A 46 38.90 0.97 7.18
CA THR A 46 38.70 1.66 5.89
C THR A 46 39.83 2.63 5.63
N SER A 47 39.95 3.08 4.37
CA SER A 47 40.89 4.16 3.97
C SER A 47 40.75 5.45 4.78
N LYS A 48 39.56 5.73 5.33
CA LYS A 48 39.26 6.95 6.12
C LYS A 48 39.33 6.74 7.63
N GLY A 49 39.41 5.50 8.10
CA GLY A 49 39.48 5.18 9.52
C GLY A 49 38.70 3.95 9.93
N LEU A 50 38.39 3.88 11.22
CA LEU A 50 37.76 2.72 11.84
C LEU A 50 36.27 2.97 12.10
N ILE A 51 35.42 2.05 11.64
CA ILE A 51 34.00 2.00 11.98
C ILE A 51 33.76 0.71 12.78
N ILE A 52 33.04 0.80 13.90
CA ILE A 52 32.57 -0.37 14.65
C ILE A 52 31.05 -0.30 14.71
N VAL A 53 30.40 -1.37 14.28
CA VAL A 53 28.95 -1.56 14.36
C VAL A 53 28.63 -2.67 15.37
N LYS A 54 27.58 -2.49 16.17
CA LYS A 54 26.95 -3.57 16.93
C LYS A 54 25.92 -4.25 16.04
N LEU A 55 25.92 -5.58 16.00
CA LEU A 55 25.00 -6.38 15.20
C LEU A 55 23.85 -6.89 16.06
N GLU A 56 22.63 -6.85 15.52
CA GLU A 56 21.38 -7.20 16.20
C GLU A 56 21.03 -8.68 16.02
N TYR A 57 21.97 -9.59 16.37
CA TYR A 57 21.88 -11.03 16.08
C TYR A 57 20.71 -11.76 16.76
N GLU A 58 20.05 -11.14 17.74
CA GLU A 58 18.86 -11.68 18.41
C GLU A 58 17.56 -11.26 17.71
N LYS A 59 17.56 -10.09 17.04
CA LYS A 59 16.36 -9.49 16.42
C LYS A 59 16.34 -9.66 14.90
N ALA A 60 17.51 -9.80 14.30
CA ALA A 60 17.71 -10.10 12.88
C ALA A 60 18.75 -11.23 12.69
N PRO A 61 18.53 -12.41 13.30
CA PRO A 61 19.49 -13.52 13.27
C PRO A 61 19.91 -13.95 11.86
N MET A 62 18.97 -14.08 10.92
CA MET A 62 19.30 -14.52 9.56
C MET A 62 20.18 -13.49 8.84
N THR A 63 19.81 -12.21 8.94
CA THR A 63 20.53 -11.12 8.27
C THR A 63 21.93 -10.94 8.85
N VAL A 64 22.05 -10.96 10.18
CA VAL A 64 23.35 -10.91 10.85
C VAL A 64 24.18 -12.13 10.49
N ALA A 65 23.56 -13.30 10.36
CA ALA A 65 24.28 -14.51 10.03
C ALA A 65 24.88 -14.53 8.64
N ASN A 66 24.11 -14.11 7.63
CA ASN A 66 24.67 -13.89 6.31
C ASN A 66 25.86 -12.92 6.34
N PHE A 67 25.72 -11.77 7.02
CA PHE A 67 26.80 -10.79 7.07
C PHE A 67 28.05 -11.33 7.79
N VAL A 68 27.88 -11.97 8.95
CA VAL A 68 28.98 -12.52 9.75
C VAL A 68 29.67 -13.66 9.00
N GLY A 69 28.90 -14.60 8.45
CA GLY A 69 29.43 -15.73 7.71
C GLY A 69 30.27 -15.29 6.50
N LEU A 70 29.72 -14.39 5.67
CA LEU A 70 30.45 -13.82 4.53
C LEU A 70 31.71 -13.05 4.96
N ALA A 71 31.65 -12.30 6.07
CA ALA A 71 32.81 -11.56 6.58
C ALA A 71 33.94 -12.47 7.08
N GLU A 72 33.61 -13.66 7.56
CA GLU A 72 34.60 -14.60 8.10
C GLU A 72 35.13 -15.57 7.05
N GLY A 73 34.36 -15.84 5.99
CA GLY A 73 34.68 -16.89 5.02
C GLY A 73 34.52 -18.28 5.63
N ASP A 74 33.51 -18.46 6.47
CA ASP A 74 33.14 -19.74 7.09
C ASP A 74 31.61 -19.80 7.12
N PHE A 75 31.02 -19.95 5.93
CA PHE A 75 29.57 -19.85 5.77
C PHE A 75 29.04 -20.81 4.74
N LYS A 76 27.95 -21.48 5.10
CA LYS A 76 27.24 -22.38 4.21
C LYS A 76 25.78 -22.00 4.15
N VAL A 77 25.28 -21.87 2.92
CA VAL A 77 23.85 -21.65 2.64
C VAL A 77 23.43 -22.66 1.61
N ASP A 78 22.47 -23.52 1.97
CA ASP A 78 22.00 -24.61 1.13
C ASP A 78 23.17 -25.49 0.65
N THR A 79 23.46 -25.49 -0.66
CA THR A 79 24.56 -26.23 -1.29
C THR A 79 25.80 -25.38 -1.56
N ILE A 80 25.80 -24.11 -1.16
CA ILE A 80 26.86 -23.14 -1.44
C ILE A 80 27.73 -22.97 -0.20
N GLU A 81 29.05 -23.01 -0.38
CA GLU A 81 30.05 -22.83 0.68
C GLU A 81 30.93 -21.62 0.35
N TYR A 82 31.19 -20.79 1.36
CA TYR A 82 32.07 -19.63 1.29
C TYR A 82 33.24 -19.86 2.25
N ASP A 83 34.45 -19.92 1.70
CA ASP A 83 35.71 -20.19 2.40
C ASP A 83 36.69 -18.99 2.37
N GLU A 84 36.31 -17.90 1.69
CA GLU A 84 37.05 -16.66 1.61
C GLU A 84 36.31 -15.49 2.25
N LYS A 85 37.08 -14.51 2.76
CA LYS A 85 36.51 -13.30 3.37
C LYS A 85 35.94 -12.39 2.30
N PHE A 86 34.63 -12.36 2.22
CA PHE A 86 33.89 -11.73 1.13
C PHE A 86 34.11 -10.21 1.03
N TYR A 87 34.21 -9.51 2.17
CA TYR A 87 34.20 -8.04 2.21
C TYR A 87 35.58 -7.37 2.17
N ASP A 88 36.66 -8.13 2.40
CA ASP A 88 38.01 -7.56 2.51
C ASP A 88 38.44 -6.98 1.14
N GLY A 89 38.76 -5.69 1.10
CA GLY A 89 39.18 -4.97 -0.11
C GLY A 89 38.04 -4.42 -0.97
N LEU A 90 36.77 -4.66 -0.61
CA LEU A 90 35.63 -4.11 -1.35
C LEU A 90 35.48 -2.61 -1.13
N LYS A 91 34.87 -1.93 -2.10
CA LYS A 91 34.65 -0.48 -2.06
C LYS A 91 33.26 -0.10 -1.55
N PHE A 92 33.15 1.13 -1.06
CA PHE A 92 31.89 1.85 -0.98
C PHE A 92 31.54 2.41 -2.36
N HIS A 93 30.87 1.59 -3.17
CA HIS A 93 30.60 1.88 -4.59
C HIS A 93 29.56 2.98 -4.80
N ARG A 94 28.74 3.29 -3.79
CA ARG A 94 27.71 4.32 -3.87
C ARG A 94 27.63 5.10 -2.57
N VAL A 95 27.87 6.40 -2.65
CA VAL A 95 27.81 7.31 -1.50
C VAL A 95 26.92 8.48 -1.85
N ILE A 96 25.89 8.72 -1.03
CA ILE A 96 24.99 9.86 -1.19
C ILE A 96 25.05 10.69 0.08
N ALA A 97 25.57 11.91 -0.06
CA ALA A 97 25.66 12.88 1.03
C ALA A 97 24.29 13.03 1.72
N ASP A 98 24.31 13.11 3.06
CA ASP A 98 23.11 13.22 3.90
C ASP A 98 22.10 12.07 3.80
N PHE A 99 22.43 10.99 3.08
CA PHE A 99 21.61 9.79 3.00
C PHE A 99 22.31 8.56 3.55
N MET A 100 23.32 8.02 2.85
CA MET A 100 24.00 6.79 3.25
C MET A 100 25.30 6.54 2.47
N ILE A 101 26.12 5.63 3.01
CA ILE A 101 27.23 4.96 2.30
C ILE A 101 26.83 3.51 2.03
N GLN A 102 27.02 3.00 0.82
CA GLN A 102 26.66 1.64 0.42
C GLN A 102 27.90 0.88 -0.06
N GLY A 103 28.03 -0.36 0.44
CA GLY A 103 29.15 -1.25 0.15
C GLY A 103 28.69 -2.70 0.01
N GLY A 104 29.65 -3.63 0.06
CA GLY A 104 29.37 -5.07 0.00
C GLY A 104 29.13 -5.61 -1.42
N ASP A 105 29.54 -4.89 -2.45
CA ASP A 105 29.47 -5.34 -3.84
C ASP A 105 30.86 -5.77 -4.35
N PRO A 106 31.08 -7.05 -4.71
CA PRO A 106 32.34 -7.53 -5.27
C PRO A 106 32.69 -6.94 -6.65
N LEU A 107 31.70 -6.51 -7.43
CA LEU A 107 31.91 -5.89 -8.75
C LEU A 107 32.12 -4.37 -8.64
N GLY A 108 31.73 -3.76 -7.52
CA GLY A 108 31.84 -2.33 -7.26
C GLY A 108 30.99 -1.43 -8.18
N ASN A 109 29.96 -1.97 -8.83
CA ASN A 109 29.10 -1.26 -9.79
C ASN A 109 27.61 -1.22 -9.38
N GLY A 110 27.29 -1.75 -8.21
CA GLY A 110 25.95 -1.89 -7.64
C GLY A 110 25.22 -3.19 -7.98
N THR A 111 25.78 -4.07 -8.82
CA THR A 111 25.04 -5.26 -9.32
C THR A 111 25.57 -6.60 -8.81
N GLY A 112 26.74 -6.64 -8.18
CA GLY A 112 27.30 -7.89 -7.66
C GLY A 112 26.72 -8.30 -6.30
N GLY A 113 27.07 -9.51 -5.88
CA GLY A 113 26.67 -10.11 -4.62
C GLY A 113 27.12 -11.56 -4.54
N PRO A 114 26.73 -12.30 -3.49
CA PRO A 114 27.04 -13.72 -3.35
C PRO A 114 26.12 -14.54 -4.25
N ASP A 115 26.42 -15.83 -4.41
CA ASP A 115 25.61 -16.77 -5.22
C ASP A 115 24.28 -17.19 -4.57
N HIS A 116 23.93 -16.66 -3.40
CA HIS A 116 22.65 -16.91 -2.74
C HIS A 116 21.86 -15.62 -2.49
N ARG A 117 20.56 -15.76 -2.27
CA ARG A 117 19.65 -14.68 -1.84
C ARG A 117 18.82 -15.16 -0.66
N PHE A 118 18.36 -14.22 0.16
CA PHE A 118 17.56 -14.53 1.33
C PHE A 118 16.49 -13.49 1.62
N GLU A 119 15.54 -13.91 2.45
CA GLU A 119 14.32 -13.19 2.78
C GLU A 119 14.59 -11.91 3.58
N ASP A 120 13.63 -10.98 3.58
CA ASP A 120 13.70 -9.82 4.48
C ASP A 120 13.36 -10.22 5.92
N GLU A 121 13.94 -9.48 6.88
CA GLU A 121 13.80 -9.75 8.30
C GLU A 121 13.55 -8.43 9.04
N PHE A 122 12.29 -8.20 9.39
CA PHE A 122 11.84 -6.95 10.01
C PHE A 122 11.45 -7.18 11.47
N HIS A 123 11.94 -6.30 12.34
CA HIS A 123 11.57 -6.28 13.75
C HIS A 123 10.95 -4.93 14.12
N PRO A 124 9.90 -4.86 14.97
CA PRO A 124 9.23 -3.61 15.35
C PRO A 124 10.18 -2.55 15.91
N ASP A 125 11.22 -2.96 16.64
CA ASP A 125 12.23 -2.07 17.23
C ASP A 125 13.35 -1.65 16.28
N LEU A 126 13.50 -2.31 15.13
CA LEU A 126 14.60 -2.06 14.20
C LEU A 126 14.10 -1.15 13.08
N LYS A 127 14.51 0.12 13.16
CA LYS A 127 14.06 1.21 12.28
C LYS A 127 15.23 2.08 11.86
N HIS A 128 15.07 2.76 10.74
CA HIS A 128 16.03 3.73 10.22
C HIS A 128 15.88 5.08 10.93
N SER A 129 15.98 5.06 12.25
CA SER A 129 15.62 6.16 13.15
C SER A 129 16.68 7.27 13.25
N GLY A 130 17.88 7.08 12.70
CA GLY A 130 18.97 8.03 12.87
C GLY A 130 20.20 7.73 12.02
N PRO A 131 21.31 8.48 12.26
CA PRO A 131 22.61 8.18 11.67
C PRO A 131 23.16 6.84 12.16
N GLY A 132 23.95 6.19 11.32
CA GLY A 132 24.71 5.00 11.69
C GLY A 132 23.91 3.71 11.70
N ILE A 133 22.68 3.70 11.17
CA ILE A 133 21.90 2.46 11.05
C ILE A 133 22.46 1.63 9.91
N LEU A 134 22.79 0.38 10.19
CA LEU A 134 23.28 -0.61 9.23
C LEU A 134 22.11 -1.47 8.75
N SER A 135 21.91 -1.50 7.44
CA SER A 135 20.79 -2.20 6.81
C SER A 135 21.20 -2.85 5.49
N MET A 136 20.51 -3.93 5.11
CA MET A 136 20.72 -4.60 3.83
C MET A 136 20.22 -3.73 2.68
N ALA A 137 21.00 -3.68 1.59
CA ALA A 137 20.49 -3.21 0.31
C ALA A 137 19.85 -4.38 -0.43
N ASN A 138 18.73 -4.13 -1.11
CA ASN A 138 18.01 -5.12 -1.91
C ASN A 138 17.42 -4.46 -3.17
N SER A 139 17.02 -5.29 -4.14
CA SER A 139 16.41 -4.86 -5.41
C SER A 139 14.90 -5.10 -5.42
N GLY A 140 14.30 -5.27 -4.25
CA GLY A 140 12.92 -5.70 -4.04
C GLY A 140 12.80 -6.70 -2.90
N PRO A 141 11.57 -7.04 -2.50
CA PRO A 141 11.33 -7.96 -1.39
C PRO A 141 12.07 -9.30 -1.54
N SER A 142 12.67 -9.77 -0.46
CA SER A 142 13.38 -11.06 -0.37
C SER A 142 14.53 -11.24 -1.38
N THR A 143 15.25 -10.16 -1.68
CA THR A 143 16.42 -10.18 -2.56
C THR A 143 17.72 -9.77 -1.86
N ASN A 144 17.80 -9.97 -0.53
CA ASN A 144 19.00 -9.66 0.22
C ASN A 144 20.18 -10.54 -0.23
N GLY A 145 21.39 -9.97 -0.23
CA GLY A 145 22.63 -10.63 -0.59
C GLY A 145 23.78 -10.18 0.32
N SER A 146 24.84 -9.61 -0.22
CA SER A 146 25.96 -9.06 0.58
C SER A 146 25.95 -7.54 0.72
N GLN A 147 25.21 -6.85 -0.15
CA GLN A 147 25.24 -5.39 -0.18
C GLN A 147 24.51 -4.82 1.04
N PHE A 148 25.12 -3.81 1.65
CA PHE A 148 24.58 -3.11 2.81
C PHE A 148 24.80 -1.62 2.68
N PHE A 149 24.08 -0.84 3.47
CA PHE A 149 24.31 0.58 3.62
C PHE A 149 24.34 1.00 5.09
N ILE A 150 25.03 2.11 5.37
CA ILE A 150 25.07 2.77 6.67
C ILE A 150 24.54 4.19 6.50
N THR A 151 23.53 4.56 7.28
CA THR A 151 22.85 5.86 7.14
C THR A 151 23.69 7.04 7.65
N HIS A 152 23.55 8.20 6.98
CA HIS A 152 24.03 9.49 7.47
C HIS A 152 22.99 10.20 8.35
N LYS A 153 21.70 9.93 8.13
CA LYS A 153 20.56 10.55 8.81
C LYS A 153 19.43 9.54 8.99
N ALA A 154 18.36 9.91 9.69
CA ALA A 154 17.15 9.10 9.75
C ALA A 154 16.51 8.96 8.36
N THR A 155 16.10 7.74 7.99
CA THR A 155 15.52 7.41 6.68
C THR A 155 14.26 6.54 6.83
N PRO A 156 13.20 7.02 7.52
CA PRO A 156 12.04 6.20 7.90
C PRO A 156 11.25 5.64 6.71
N TRP A 157 11.38 6.22 5.50
CA TRP A 157 10.74 5.70 4.29
C TRP A 157 11.30 4.34 3.82
N LEU A 158 12.40 3.87 4.43
CA LEU A 158 13.01 2.56 4.23
C LEU A 158 12.51 1.49 5.22
N ASP A 159 11.77 1.88 6.26
CA ASP A 159 11.25 0.94 7.25
C ASP A 159 10.28 -0.06 6.61
N GLY A 160 10.46 -1.34 6.91
CA GLY A 160 9.67 -2.44 6.30
C GLY A 160 10.02 -2.73 4.84
N LYS A 161 11.11 -2.15 4.32
CA LYS A 161 11.62 -2.43 2.97
C LYS A 161 13.05 -2.97 2.97
N HIS A 162 13.85 -2.62 3.98
CA HIS A 162 15.23 -3.04 4.12
C HIS A 162 15.49 -3.56 5.54
N SER A 163 16.12 -4.73 5.65
CA SER A 163 16.41 -5.39 6.93
C SER A 163 17.50 -4.62 7.68
N VAL A 164 17.11 -3.91 8.75
CA VAL A 164 18.05 -3.31 9.69
C VAL A 164 18.65 -4.41 10.55
N PHE A 165 19.98 -4.48 10.63
CA PHE A 165 20.68 -5.56 11.35
C PHE A 165 21.85 -5.10 12.21
N GLY A 166 22.04 -3.78 12.35
CA GLY A 166 23.04 -3.24 13.25
C GLY A 166 23.03 -1.72 13.33
N HIS A 167 23.94 -1.18 14.14
CA HIS A 167 24.16 0.26 14.24
C HIS A 167 25.60 0.59 14.63
N VAL A 168 26.09 1.75 14.18
CA VAL A 168 27.43 2.27 14.49
C VAL A 168 27.52 2.64 15.97
N VAL A 169 28.54 2.10 16.64
CA VAL A 169 28.90 2.42 18.03
C VAL A 169 30.23 3.18 18.13
N PHE A 170 30.97 3.27 17.01
CA PHE A 170 32.20 4.06 16.89
C PHE A 170 32.49 4.40 15.44
N GLY A 171 32.97 5.63 15.19
CA GLY A 171 33.39 6.05 13.86
C GLY A 171 32.27 6.61 12.98
N GLN A 172 31.22 7.22 13.56
CA GLN A 172 30.20 7.91 12.75
C GLN A 172 30.78 9.08 11.96
N ASP A 173 31.79 9.75 12.50
CA ASP A 173 32.59 10.75 11.80
C ASP A 173 33.34 10.16 10.59
N VAL A 174 33.80 8.90 10.70
CA VAL A 174 34.40 8.18 9.58
C VAL A 174 33.35 7.83 8.54
N VAL A 175 32.18 7.30 8.95
CA VAL A 175 31.04 7.04 8.05
C VAL A 175 30.71 8.29 7.22
N ASN A 176 30.58 9.44 7.88
CA ASN A 176 30.27 10.71 7.22
C ASN A 176 31.40 11.25 6.32
N ALA A 177 32.63 10.74 6.47
CA ALA A 177 33.81 11.15 5.70
C ALA A 177 34.18 10.18 4.56
N ILE A 178 33.51 9.02 4.48
CA ILE A 178 33.65 8.09 3.36
C ILE A 178 33.14 8.76 2.09
N GLU A 179 33.94 8.66 1.03
CA GLU A 179 33.61 9.09 -0.32
C GLU A 179 33.41 7.86 -1.21
N GLN A 180 32.82 8.07 -2.40
CA GLN A 180 32.68 6.99 -3.36
C GLN A 180 34.05 6.41 -3.73
N ASP A 181 34.11 5.09 -3.89
CA ASP A 181 35.32 4.30 -4.18
C ASP A 181 36.32 4.16 -3.03
N ASP A 182 36.05 4.73 -1.85
CA ASP A 182 36.81 4.39 -0.64
C ASP A 182 36.71 2.90 -0.31
N VAL A 183 37.78 2.37 0.29
CA VAL A 183 37.98 0.93 0.42
C VAL A 183 37.75 0.48 1.87
N MET A 184 37.00 -0.61 2.02
CA MET A 184 36.97 -1.43 3.24
C MET A 184 38.17 -2.37 3.20
N GLU A 185 39.31 -1.91 3.70
CA GLU A 185 40.55 -2.70 3.75
C GLU A 185 40.36 -4.04 4.46
N LYS A 186 39.54 -4.05 5.53
CA LYS A 186 39.26 -5.27 6.29
C LYS A 186 37.96 -5.19 7.07
N VAL A 187 37.18 -6.26 7.05
CA VAL A 187 36.02 -6.46 7.93
C VAL A 187 36.33 -7.56 8.94
N LYS A 188 36.30 -7.23 10.23
CA LYS A 188 36.58 -8.19 11.32
C LYS A 188 35.39 -8.31 12.25
N ILE A 189 34.94 -9.55 12.47
CA ILE A 189 33.93 -9.85 13.48
C ILE A 189 34.56 -9.91 14.89
N ILE A 190 33.89 -9.31 15.87
CA ILE A 190 34.28 -9.27 17.27
C ILE A 190 33.15 -9.83 18.11
N ARG A 191 33.41 -10.94 18.79
CA ARG A 191 32.46 -11.61 19.69
C ARG A 191 32.77 -11.30 21.16
N LYS A 192 31.79 -10.81 21.92
CA LYS A 192 31.91 -10.46 23.35
C LYS A 192 30.85 -11.20 24.16
N GLY A 193 31.29 -11.92 25.19
CA GLY A 193 30.41 -12.78 25.98
C GLY A 193 30.52 -14.25 25.58
N ARG A 194 29.79 -15.13 26.29
CA ARG A 194 29.78 -16.57 26.03
C ARG A 194 28.88 -16.91 24.85
N ASP A 195 27.69 -16.33 24.81
CA ASP A 195 26.66 -16.66 23.82
C ASP A 195 27.11 -16.23 22.43
N ALA A 196 27.55 -14.97 22.28
CA ALA A 196 28.16 -14.46 21.06
C ALA A 196 29.37 -15.30 20.55
N ARG A 197 30.10 -16.01 21.43
CA ARG A 197 31.24 -16.87 21.04
C ARG A 197 30.84 -18.27 20.59
N LYS A 198 29.68 -18.75 21.04
CA LYS A 198 29.10 -20.03 20.65
C LYS A 198 28.20 -19.91 19.42
N TRP A 199 27.69 -18.71 19.18
CA TRP A 199 26.84 -18.37 18.05
C TRP A 199 27.57 -18.66 16.73
N ASP A 200 26.92 -19.45 15.87
CA ASP A 200 27.42 -19.91 14.58
C ASP A 200 26.56 -19.36 13.44
N ALA A 201 27.20 -18.85 12.38
CA ALA A 201 26.48 -18.19 11.30
C ALA A 201 25.66 -19.18 10.45
N THR A 202 26.23 -20.33 10.12
CA THR A 202 25.58 -21.31 9.27
C THR A 202 24.35 -21.90 9.96
N GLU A 203 24.49 -22.29 11.23
CA GLU A 203 23.39 -22.86 12.01
C GLU A 203 22.25 -21.85 12.22
N GLU A 204 22.58 -20.61 12.58
CA GLU A 204 21.58 -19.58 12.90
C GLU A 204 20.89 -19.06 11.63
N PHE A 205 21.59 -18.96 10.51
CA PHE A 205 20.98 -18.66 9.22
C PHE A 205 19.95 -19.73 8.83
N ALA A 206 20.33 -21.01 8.87
CA ALA A 206 19.45 -22.12 8.52
C ALA A 206 18.21 -22.17 9.42
N LYS A 207 18.42 -22.03 10.74
CA LYS A 207 17.33 -22.02 11.72
C LYS A 207 16.36 -20.86 11.50
N ALA A 208 16.86 -19.64 11.40
CA ALA A 208 16.02 -18.46 11.23
C ALA A 208 15.25 -18.49 9.91
N ARG A 209 15.89 -18.97 8.83
CA ARG A 209 15.22 -19.12 7.53
C ARG A 209 14.08 -20.14 7.58
N GLU A 210 14.27 -21.28 8.25
CA GLU A 210 13.21 -22.25 8.46
C GLU A 210 12.05 -21.70 9.31
N GLU A 211 12.35 -20.92 10.36
CA GLU A 211 11.32 -20.25 11.18
C GLU A 211 10.50 -19.23 10.37
N ILE A 212 11.16 -18.40 9.55
CA ILE A 212 10.52 -17.42 8.66
C ILE A 212 9.64 -18.14 7.64
N LYS A 213 10.17 -19.16 6.98
CA LYS A 213 9.43 -19.97 6.01
C LYS A 213 8.20 -20.63 6.64
N ALA A 214 8.34 -21.20 7.84
CA ALA A 214 7.23 -21.82 8.56
C ALA A 214 6.14 -20.80 8.93
N GLN A 215 6.53 -19.57 9.29
CA GLN A 215 5.55 -18.51 9.56
C GLN A 215 4.85 -18.06 8.28
N GLN A 216 5.60 -17.82 7.19
CA GLN A 216 5.03 -17.47 5.88
C GLN A 216 4.04 -18.53 5.40
N LEU A 217 4.37 -19.82 5.56
CA LEU A 217 3.49 -20.91 5.17
C LEU A 217 2.14 -20.85 5.94
N LYS A 218 2.18 -20.66 7.27
CA LYS A 218 0.97 -20.50 8.08
C LYS A 218 0.12 -19.32 7.64
N ASP A 219 0.75 -18.19 7.33
CA ASP A 219 0.05 -16.98 6.91
C ASP A 219 -0.63 -17.16 5.54
N VAL A 220 0.06 -17.80 4.59
CA VAL A 220 -0.48 -18.10 3.26
C VAL A 220 -1.60 -19.13 3.34
N GLU A 221 -1.48 -20.14 4.21
CA GLU A 221 -2.55 -21.13 4.45
C GLU A 221 -3.80 -20.50 5.05
N ALA A 222 -3.64 -19.64 6.06
CA ALA A 222 -4.73 -18.89 6.66
C ALA A 222 -5.41 -17.98 5.63
N PHE A 223 -4.62 -17.29 4.80
CA PHE A 223 -5.12 -16.50 3.69
C PHE A 223 -5.91 -17.36 2.68
N MET A 224 -5.34 -18.48 2.23
CA MET A 224 -5.97 -19.40 1.27
C MET A 224 -7.33 -19.87 1.77
N LYS A 225 -7.41 -20.30 3.05
CA LYS A 225 -8.65 -20.74 3.67
C LYS A 225 -9.72 -19.64 3.67
N ASN A 226 -9.35 -18.42 4.05
CA ASN A 226 -10.27 -17.29 4.06
C ASN A 226 -10.77 -16.94 2.64
N MET A 227 -9.90 -17.03 1.63
CA MET A 227 -10.28 -16.78 0.23
C MET A 227 -11.19 -17.87 -0.33
N GLU A 228 -10.96 -19.12 0.08
CA GLU A 228 -11.84 -20.24 -0.28
C GLU A 228 -13.24 -20.08 0.33
N GLU A 229 -13.33 -19.73 1.62
CA GLU A 229 -14.61 -19.44 2.28
C GLU A 229 -15.34 -18.24 1.65
N ALA A 230 -14.60 -17.27 1.09
CA ALA A 230 -15.14 -16.12 0.38
C ALA A 230 -15.50 -16.38 -1.09
N GLY A 231 -15.17 -17.56 -1.65
CA GLY A 231 -15.34 -17.86 -3.08
C GLY A 231 -14.41 -17.05 -3.99
N GLU A 232 -13.32 -16.48 -3.47
CA GLU A 232 -12.32 -15.73 -4.24
C GLU A 232 -11.26 -16.69 -4.81
N TYR A 233 -11.71 -17.59 -5.66
CA TYR A 233 -10.93 -18.68 -6.23
C TYR A 233 -9.63 -18.27 -6.96
N PRO A 234 -9.55 -17.13 -7.69
CA PRO A 234 -8.27 -16.67 -8.24
C PRO A 234 -7.19 -16.43 -7.17
N SER A 235 -7.57 -15.94 -5.98
CA SER A 235 -6.65 -15.74 -4.87
C SER A 235 -6.25 -17.05 -4.21
N VAL A 236 -7.13 -18.06 -4.20
CA VAL A 236 -6.78 -19.43 -3.77
C VAL A 236 -5.69 -20.01 -4.67
N ILE A 237 -5.82 -19.88 -6.00
CA ILE A 237 -4.81 -20.35 -6.96
C ILE A 237 -3.46 -19.66 -6.74
N GLN A 238 -3.46 -18.35 -6.47
CA GLN A 238 -2.24 -17.61 -6.14
C GLN A 238 -1.60 -18.11 -4.84
N ALA A 239 -2.41 -18.38 -3.81
CA ALA A 239 -1.92 -18.93 -2.55
C ALA A 239 -1.33 -20.35 -2.73
N CYS A 240 -1.97 -21.21 -3.54
CA CYS A 240 -1.41 -22.52 -3.89
C CYS A 240 -0.05 -22.40 -4.59
N ALA A 241 0.13 -21.42 -5.48
CA ALA A 241 1.41 -21.17 -6.13
C ALA A 241 2.50 -20.76 -5.12
N GLU A 242 2.15 -19.94 -4.13
CA GLU A 242 3.07 -19.51 -3.09
C GLU A 242 3.42 -20.64 -2.11
N ILE A 243 2.44 -21.47 -1.71
CA ILE A 243 2.70 -22.69 -0.92
C ILE A 243 3.67 -23.61 -1.65
N LYS A 244 3.51 -23.82 -2.96
CA LYS A 244 4.44 -24.62 -3.77
C LYS A 244 5.85 -24.03 -3.81
N ARG A 245 5.97 -22.70 -3.79
CA ARG A 245 7.25 -22.00 -3.76
C ARG A 245 7.96 -22.18 -2.42
N LEU A 246 7.22 -22.04 -1.32
CA LEU A 246 7.73 -22.16 0.04
C LEU A 246 8.03 -23.62 0.39
N ASP A 247 7.13 -24.54 0.08
CA ASP A 247 7.22 -25.97 0.35
C ASP A 247 6.99 -26.80 -0.93
N PRO A 248 8.05 -27.05 -1.72
CA PRO A 248 7.95 -27.86 -2.93
C PRO A 248 7.46 -29.30 -2.69
N SER A 249 7.55 -29.82 -1.46
CA SER A 249 7.07 -31.17 -1.14
C SER A 249 5.54 -31.29 -1.26
N ARG A 250 4.82 -30.16 -1.16
CA ARG A 250 3.36 -30.08 -1.28
C ARG A 250 2.87 -29.79 -2.69
N LYS A 251 3.74 -29.93 -3.70
CA LYS A 251 3.41 -29.65 -5.09
C LYS A 251 2.16 -30.39 -5.57
N GLU A 252 2.10 -31.70 -5.35
CA GLU A 252 0.98 -32.53 -5.81
C GLU A 252 -0.34 -32.16 -5.13
N GLU A 253 -0.29 -31.87 -3.81
CA GLU A 253 -1.44 -31.40 -3.04
C GLU A 253 -2.00 -30.07 -3.60
N MET A 254 -1.12 -29.09 -3.83
CA MET A 254 -1.52 -27.78 -4.35
C MET A 254 -1.98 -27.83 -5.80
N ASP A 255 -1.38 -28.68 -6.63
CA ASP A 255 -1.83 -28.89 -8.01
C ASP A 255 -3.23 -29.53 -8.06
N ALA A 256 -3.51 -30.49 -7.17
CA ALA A 256 -4.84 -31.06 -7.01
C ALA A 256 -5.87 -30.00 -6.57
N LYS A 257 -5.52 -29.13 -5.61
CA LYS A 257 -6.40 -28.06 -5.15
C LYS A 257 -6.70 -27.04 -6.25
N VAL A 258 -5.69 -26.67 -7.03
CA VAL A 258 -5.86 -25.78 -8.20
C VAL A 258 -6.80 -26.41 -9.22
N ALA A 259 -6.67 -27.72 -9.50
CA ALA A 259 -7.56 -28.42 -10.42
C ALA A 259 -9.01 -28.46 -9.91
N GLU A 260 -9.21 -28.75 -8.63
CA GLU A 260 -10.52 -28.71 -7.96
C GLU A 260 -11.17 -27.33 -8.13
N VAL A 261 -10.47 -26.27 -7.71
CA VAL A 261 -10.98 -24.89 -7.76
C VAL A 261 -11.25 -24.42 -9.19
N THR A 262 -10.38 -24.79 -10.13
CA THR A 262 -10.60 -24.47 -11.55
C THR A 262 -11.87 -25.13 -12.07
N SER A 263 -12.12 -26.38 -11.72
CA SER A 263 -13.33 -27.08 -12.14
C SER A 263 -14.62 -26.45 -11.59
N VAL A 264 -14.58 -25.92 -10.36
CA VAL A 264 -15.69 -25.17 -9.76
C VAL A 264 -15.95 -23.89 -10.55
N MET A 265 -14.90 -23.10 -10.80
CA MET A 265 -15.02 -21.86 -11.59
C MET A 265 -15.57 -22.11 -13.00
N GLU A 266 -15.13 -23.17 -13.67
CA GLU A 266 -15.62 -23.56 -14.99
C GLU A 266 -17.10 -23.97 -14.96
N ALA A 267 -17.51 -24.73 -13.94
CA ALA A 267 -18.90 -25.13 -13.75
C ALA A 267 -19.82 -23.92 -13.47
N GLU A 268 -19.40 -22.99 -12.62
CA GLU A 268 -20.12 -21.75 -12.34
C GLU A 268 -20.27 -20.88 -13.59
N LYS A 269 -19.18 -20.73 -14.35
CA LYS A 269 -19.19 -20.01 -15.61
C LYS A 269 -20.15 -20.64 -16.63
N ALA A 270 -20.09 -21.97 -16.79
CA ALA A 270 -20.97 -22.69 -17.71
C ALA A 270 -22.45 -22.57 -17.30
N ALA A 271 -22.75 -22.66 -16.00
CA ALA A 271 -24.10 -22.46 -15.47
C ALA A 271 -24.61 -21.04 -15.73
N LEU A 272 -23.76 -20.03 -15.56
CA LEU A 272 -24.09 -18.63 -15.85
C LEU A 272 -24.35 -18.42 -17.35
N GLU A 273 -23.48 -18.94 -18.22
CA GLU A 273 -23.64 -18.85 -19.68
C GLU A 273 -24.94 -19.51 -20.15
N ALA A 274 -25.26 -20.70 -19.64
CA ALA A 274 -26.52 -21.39 -19.94
C ALA A 274 -27.75 -20.59 -19.46
N ARG A 275 -27.67 -19.98 -18.27
CA ARG A 275 -28.73 -19.09 -17.77
C ARG A 275 -28.89 -17.86 -18.68
N ILE A 276 -27.80 -17.21 -19.06
CA ILE A 276 -27.82 -16.04 -19.96
C ILE A 276 -28.42 -16.42 -21.31
N GLU A 277 -28.04 -17.57 -21.88
CA GLU A 277 -28.61 -18.04 -23.14
C GLU A 277 -30.13 -18.21 -23.03
N LYS A 278 -30.61 -18.85 -21.96
CA LYS A 278 -32.05 -19.02 -21.69
C LYS A 278 -32.76 -17.66 -21.58
N ILE A 279 -32.20 -16.72 -20.82
CA ILE A 279 -32.79 -15.39 -20.58
C ILE A 279 -32.79 -14.53 -21.85
N SER A 280 -31.72 -14.58 -22.65
CA SER A 280 -31.58 -13.79 -23.88
C SER A 280 -32.66 -14.10 -24.93
N LYS A 281 -33.28 -15.29 -24.86
CA LYS A 281 -34.37 -15.73 -25.73
C LYS A 281 -35.76 -15.37 -25.20
N MET A 282 -35.86 -14.89 -23.96
CA MET A 282 -37.12 -14.51 -23.33
C MET A 282 -37.49 -13.05 -23.61
N LYS A 283 -38.78 -12.79 -23.79
CA LYS A 283 -39.30 -11.42 -23.79
C LYS A 283 -39.34 -10.89 -22.35
N PRO A 284 -39.15 -9.58 -22.12
CA PRO A 284 -39.12 -9.02 -20.77
C PRO A 284 -40.30 -9.40 -19.87
N PRO A 285 -41.57 -9.42 -20.33
CA PRO A 285 -42.69 -9.85 -19.48
C PRO A 285 -42.57 -11.31 -19.00
N ALA A 286 -42.16 -12.22 -19.87
CA ALA A 286 -41.98 -13.63 -19.50
C ALA A 286 -40.80 -13.82 -18.53
N TYR A 287 -39.75 -13.00 -18.67
CA TYR A 287 -38.64 -13.00 -17.73
C TYR A 287 -39.03 -12.42 -16.35
N ASN A 288 -39.84 -11.36 -16.35
CA ASN A 288 -40.37 -10.78 -15.12
C ASN A 288 -41.16 -11.80 -14.31
N ASP A 289 -42.03 -12.59 -14.97
CA ASP A 289 -42.80 -13.64 -14.31
C ASP A 289 -41.86 -14.71 -13.71
N LEU A 290 -40.88 -15.19 -14.49
CA LEU A 290 -39.90 -16.17 -14.03
C LEU A 290 -39.14 -15.67 -12.79
N MET A 291 -38.55 -14.48 -12.87
CA MET A 291 -37.76 -13.90 -11.78
C MET A 291 -38.63 -13.68 -10.53
N TYR A 292 -39.88 -13.25 -10.69
CA TYR A 292 -40.78 -13.04 -9.57
C TYR A 292 -41.15 -14.35 -8.86
N GLN A 293 -41.44 -15.42 -9.60
CA GLN A 293 -41.67 -16.73 -8.99
C GLN A 293 -40.42 -17.22 -8.24
N GLU A 294 -39.23 -17.09 -8.85
CA GLU A 294 -37.95 -17.45 -8.19
C GLU A 294 -37.73 -16.62 -6.89
N ILE A 295 -38.20 -15.37 -6.82
CA ILE A 295 -38.06 -14.54 -5.62
C ILE A 295 -39.11 -14.89 -4.56
N LEU A 296 -40.33 -15.24 -4.95
CA LEU A 296 -41.41 -15.59 -4.00
C LEU A 296 -41.10 -16.85 -3.18
N GLU A 297 -40.25 -17.74 -3.69
CA GLU A 297 -39.78 -18.93 -2.95
C GLU A 297 -39.03 -18.55 -1.66
N GLU A 298 -38.24 -17.47 -1.70
CA GLU A 298 -37.47 -16.97 -0.56
C GLU A 298 -38.19 -15.83 0.17
N TYR A 299 -38.94 -15.01 -0.58
CA TYR A 299 -39.62 -13.81 -0.08
C TYR A 299 -41.11 -13.84 -0.43
N PRO A 300 -41.94 -14.61 0.29
CA PRO A 300 -43.38 -14.77 -0.03
C PRO A 300 -44.19 -13.47 0.04
N ASN A 301 -43.67 -12.43 0.70
CA ASN A 301 -44.30 -11.11 0.82
C ASN A 301 -43.84 -10.11 -0.26
N ALA A 302 -42.96 -10.51 -1.17
CA ALA A 302 -42.51 -9.66 -2.25
C ALA A 302 -43.67 -9.29 -3.18
N LYS A 303 -43.58 -8.09 -3.77
CA LYS A 303 -44.54 -7.59 -4.75
C LYS A 303 -43.82 -7.26 -6.06
N GLN A 304 -44.52 -7.34 -7.18
CA GLN A 304 -43.99 -6.99 -8.49
C GLN A 304 -44.70 -5.75 -9.07
N SER A 305 -43.93 -4.83 -9.65
CA SER A 305 -44.45 -3.68 -10.39
C SER A 305 -44.68 -4.01 -11.88
N PRO A 306 -45.39 -3.15 -12.64
CA PRO A 306 -45.56 -3.35 -14.08
C PRO A 306 -44.26 -3.37 -14.89
N SER A 307 -43.18 -2.76 -14.40
CA SER A 307 -41.87 -2.80 -15.08
C SER A 307 -41.15 -4.14 -14.88
N GLY A 308 -41.58 -4.94 -13.90
CA GLY A 308 -40.92 -6.15 -13.46
C GLY A 308 -40.07 -5.99 -12.21
N LEU A 309 -39.95 -4.77 -11.66
CA LEU A 309 -39.29 -4.55 -10.38
C LEU A 309 -39.98 -5.37 -9.29
N VAL A 310 -39.22 -6.22 -8.60
CA VAL A 310 -39.73 -6.96 -7.45
C VAL A 310 -39.22 -6.27 -6.19
N TYR A 311 -40.05 -6.10 -5.17
CA TYR A 311 -39.70 -5.32 -4.00
C TYR A 311 -40.35 -5.83 -2.71
N ILE A 312 -39.68 -5.51 -1.61
CA ILE A 312 -40.12 -5.72 -0.24
C ILE A 312 -39.90 -4.39 0.49
N ILE A 313 -40.96 -3.83 1.06
CA ILE A 313 -40.88 -2.58 1.83
C ILE A 313 -40.98 -2.95 3.30
N ASP A 314 -39.86 -2.81 4.02
CA ASP A 314 -39.78 -3.06 5.46
C ASP A 314 -40.31 -1.86 6.25
N ASN A 315 -40.01 -0.64 5.77
CA ASN A 315 -40.55 0.60 6.29
C ASN A 315 -40.92 1.54 5.12
N PRO A 316 -42.19 1.93 4.95
CA PRO A 316 -42.58 2.82 3.86
C PRO A 316 -42.02 4.25 4.01
N GLY A 317 -41.55 4.63 5.20
CA GLY A 317 -41.16 6.00 5.53
C GLY A 317 -42.35 6.94 5.62
N GLU A 318 -42.08 8.25 5.57
CA GLU A 318 -43.11 9.28 5.48
C GLU A 318 -43.97 9.12 4.21
N ASP A 319 -45.20 9.65 4.23
CA ASP A 319 -46.13 9.55 3.09
C ASP A 319 -45.65 10.36 1.87
N THR A 320 -44.81 11.38 2.10
CA THR A 320 -44.27 12.22 1.02
C THR A 320 -43.19 11.48 0.24
N LYS A 321 -43.52 11.09 -1.00
CA LYS A 321 -42.61 10.44 -1.94
C LYS A 321 -41.80 11.47 -2.73
N PRO A 322 -40.58 11.12 -3.20
CA PRO A 322 -39.75 12.06 -3.94
C PRO A 322 -40.36 12.42 -5.31
N GLY A 323 -40.49 13.73 -5.58
CA GLY A 323 -40.80 14.25 -6.91
C GLY A 323 -39.54 14.49 -7.74
N LYS A 324 -39.67 14.63 -9.06
CA LYS A 324 -38.55 14.96 -9.96
C LYS A 324 -37.78 16.19 -9.45
N GLY A 325 -36.46 16.08 -9.34
CA GLY A 325 -35.57 17.12 -8.84
C GLY A 325 -35.44 17.20 -7.32
N SER A 326 -36.13 16.34 -6.56
CA SER A 326 -35.94 16.23 -5.10
C SER A 326 -34.48 15.84 -4.81
N LYS A 327 -33.89 16.48 -3.80
CA LYS A 327 -32.57 16.09 -3.30
C LYS A 327 -32.74 14.90 -2.37
N MET A 328 -32.05 13.82 -2.69
CA MET A 328 -32.10 12.54 -1.98
C MET A 328 -30.80 12.30 -1.24
N SER A 329 -30.88 11.71 -0.06
CA SER A 329 -29.75 11.12 0.66
C SER A 329 -30.08 9.67 0.99
N VAL A 330 -29.30 8.73 0.46
CA VAL A 330 -29.62 7.29 0.51
C VAL A 330 -28.40 6.47 0.93
N HIS A 331 -28.60 5.58 1.89
CA HIS A 331 -27.72 4.44 2.07
C HIS A 331 -28.21 3.25 1.26
N TYR A 332 -27.28 2.55 0.63
CA TYR A 332 -27.56 1.32 -0.09
C TYR A 332 -26.42 0.30 -0.01
N ARG A 333 -26.79 -0.95 -0.25
CA ARG A 333 -25.89 -2.06 -0.58
C ARG A 333 -26.41 -2.76 -1.84
N GLY A 334 -25.59 -2.81 -2.89
CA GLY A 334 -25.89 -3.43 -4.17
C GLY A 334 -25.17 -4.77 -4.34
N THR A 335 -25.93 -5.84 -4.63
CA THR A 335 -25.40 -7.19 -4.87
C THR A 335 -25.97 -7.80 -6.16
N PHE A 336 -25.27 -8.77 -6.75
CA PHE A 336 -25.81 -9.56 -7.84
C PHE A 336 -26.80 -10.61 -7.30
N ARG A 337 -27.98 -10.75 -7.92
CA ARG A 337 -29.01 -11.70 -7.45
C ARG A 337 -28.52 -13.14 -7.41
N LEU A 338 -27.70 -13.54 -8.39
CA LEU A 338 -27.29 -14.94 -8.56
C LEU A 338 -26.17 -15.37 -7.61
N THR A 339 -25.22 -14.48 -7.34
CA THR A 339 -24.03 -14.82 -6.55
C THR A 339 -24.06 -14.21 -5.16
N GLY A 340 -24.94 -13.24 -4.89
CA GLY A 340 -24.93 -12.44 -3.67
C GLY A 340 -23.72 -11.50 -3.55
N LYS A 341 -22.78 -11.53 -4.50
CA LYS A 341 -21.55 -10.72 -4.47
C LYS A 341 -21.89 -9.24 -4.53
N GLN A 342 -21.35 -8.47 -3.60
CA GLN A 342 -21.47 -7.01 -3.56
C GLN A 342 -20.66 -6.39 -4.69
N PHE A 343 -21.27 -5.48 -5.43
CA PHE A 343 -20.58 -4.69 -6.45
C PHE A 343 -20.40 -3.22 -6.04
N ASP A 344 -21.23 -2.72 -5.11
CA ASP A 344 -21.15 -1.36 -4.60
C ASP A 344 -21.94 -1.22 -3.30
N ALA A 345 -21.41 -0.51 -2.31
CA ALA A 345 -22.17 -0.10 -1.14
C ALA A 345 -21.74 1.31 -0.69
N SER A 346 -22.73 2.11 -0.30
CA SER A 346 -22.46 3.41 0.34
C SER A 346 -21.70 3.27 1.67
N TYR A 347 -21.89 2.15 2.37
CA TYR A 347 -21.26 1.86 3.65
C TYR A 347 -19.74 1.71 3.53
N ASP A 348 -19.24 1.16 2.41
CA ASP A 348 -17.81 1.03 2.15
C ASP A 348 -17.09 2.39 2.10
N ARG A 349 -17.84 3.45 1.78
CA ARG A 349 -17.35 4.84 1.73
C ARG A 349 -17.61 5.61 3.02
N GLY A 350 -18.33 5.03 3.98
CA GLY A 350 -18.73 5.68 5.23
C GLY A 350 -19.65 6.89 5.08
N GLN A 351 -20.25 7.11 3.89
CA GLN A 351 -21.11 8.27 3.61
C GLN A 351 -22.29 7.90 2.70
N PRO A 352 -23.47 8.52 2.88
CA PRO A 352 -24.63 8.27 2.02
C PRO A 352 -24.43 8.86 0.62
N MET A 353 -25.17 8.31 -0.34
CA MET A 353 -25.19 8.83 -1.71
C MET A 353 -26.19 9.97 -1.82
N ASN A 354 -25.71 11.14 -2.25
CA ASN A 354 -26.53 12.33 -2.47
C ASN A 354 -26.71 12.58 -3.97
N PHE A 355 -27.96 12.74 -4.43
CA PHE A 355 -28.28 12.95 -5.84
C PHE A 355 -29.64 13.67 -6.00
N GLN A 356 -29.96 14.10 -7.23
CA GLN A 356 -31.27 14.63 -7.60
C GLN A 356 -32.12 13.57 -8.30
N TYR A 357 -33.29 13.27 -7.72
CA TYR A 357 -34.19 12.23 -8.18
C TYR A 357 -34.70 12.50 -9.61
N LEU A 358 -34.56 11.51 -10.51
CA LEU A 358 -34.92 11.59 -11.94
C LEU A 358 -34.21 12.71 -12.73
N VAL A 359 -33.06 13.17 -12.25
CA VAL A 359 -32.20 14.15 -12.95
C VAL A 359 -30.85 13.53 -13.29
N ASN A 360 -30.22 12.84 -12.32
CA ASN A 360 -28.88 12.26 -12.50
C ASN A 360 -28.84 10.97 -13.36
N ARG A 361 -29.95 10.55 -13.97
CA ARG A 361 -30.11 9.32 -14.79
C ARG A 361 -29.42 8.12 -14.15
N MET A 362 -29.96 7.66 -13.02
CA MET A 362 -29.50 6.43 -12.40
C MET A 362 -30.15 5.20 -13.07
N VAL A 363 -29.89 4.02 -12.54
CA VAL A 363 -30.49 2.77 -13.02
C VAL A 363 -32.03 2.87 -12.93
N PRO A 364 -32.80 2.63 -14.01
CA PRO A 364 -34.24 2.85 -14.02
C PRO A 364 -35.00 2.16 -12.88
N GLY A 365 -34.73 0.87 -12.64
CA GLY A 365 -35.37 0.15 -11.54
C GLY A 365 -34.94 0.60 -10.14
N PHE A 366 -33.75 1.22 -10.02
CA PHE A 366 -33.30 1.80 -8.76
C PHE A 366 -34.06 3.09 -8.44
N GLU A 367 -34.25 3.96 -9.44
CA GLU A 367 -35.08 5.16 -9.29
C GLU A 367 -36.54 4.77 -9.01
N GLU A 368 -37.10 3.80 -9.72
CA GLU A 368 -38.44 3.29 -9.47
C GLU A 368 -38.60 2.79 -8.02
N GLY A 369 -37.67 1.98 -7.53
CA GLY A 369 -37.70 1.45 -6.17
C GLY A 369 -37.64 2.52 -5.08
N LEU A 370 -36.83 3.56 -5.28
CA LEU A 370 -36.79 4.72 -4.38
C LEU A 370 -38.11 5.49 -4.37
N GLY A 371 -38.80 5.58 -5.51
CA GLY A 371 -40.11 6.23 -5.63
C GLY A 371 -41.24 5.56 -4.82
N LEU A 372 -41.04 4.32 -4.37
CA LEU A 372 -42.02 3.59 -3.54
C LEU A 372 -42.00 4.03 -2.07
N MET A 373 -40.94 4.70 -1.63
CA MET A 373 -40.68 5.01 -0.22
C MET A 373 -40.51 6.51 0.01
N GLY A 374 -40.83 6.97 1.21
CA GLY A 374 -40.58 8.36 1.63
C GLY A 374 -39.34 8.45 2.53
N LYS A 375 -39.13 9.62 3.13
CA LYS A 375 -38.07 9.84 4.10
C LYS A 375 -38.14 8.82 5.24
N GLY A 376 -37.00 8.25 5.63
CA GLY A 376 -36.89 7.18 6.63
C GLY A 376 -37.25 5.79 6.09
N GLY A 377 -37.65 5.67 4.82
CA GLY A 377 -38.07 4.40 4.23
C GLY A 377 -36.93 3.41 4.05
N LYS A 378 -37.24 2.13 4.23
CA LYS A 378 -36.32 1.00 4.09
C LYS A 378 -36.96 -0.13 3.31
N GLY A 379 -36.20 -0.76 2.43
CA GLY A 379 -36.68 -1.90 1.69
C GLY A 379 -35.61 -2.56 0.83
N LYS A 380 -35.95 -3.73 0.32
CA LYS A 380 -35.14 -4.51 -0.61
C LYS A 380 -35.81 -4.51 -1.97
N ILE A 381 -35.05 -4.19 -3.01
CA ILE A 381 -35.52 -4.24 -4.40
C ILE A 381 -34.67 -5.20 -5.23
N PHE A 382 -35.32 -5.90 -6.16
CA PHE A 382 -34.72 -6.80 -7.12
C PHE A 382 -35.05 -6.28 -8.52
N ILE A 383 -33.99 -5.87 -9.22
CA ILE A 383 -34.07 -5.17 -10.49
C ILE A 383 -33.72 -6.17 -11.61
N PRO A 384 -34.68 -6.57 -12.46
CA PRO A 384 -34.38 -7.43 -13.60
C PRO A 384 -33.43 -6.73 -14.57
N TYR A 385 -32.59 -7.52 -15.24
CA TYR A 385 -31.51 -7.00 -16.09
C TYR A 385 -31.95 -5.89 -17.07
N HIS A 386 -33.15 -5.99 -17.65
CA HIS A 386 -33.62 -5.08 -18.71
C HIS A 386 -34.03 -3.67 -18.22
N ILE A 387 -34.34 -3.50 -16.93
CA ILE A 387 -34.45 -2.20 -16.26
C ILE A 387 -33.25 -1.90 -15.35
N ALA A 388 -32.20 -2.73 -15.46
CA ALA A 388 -30.86 -2.51 -14.91
C ALA A 388 -29.90 -1.99 -16.02
N TYR A 389 -28.89 -2.78 -16.39
CA TYR A 389 -27.89 -2.46 -17.41
C TYR A 389 -28.04 -3.26 -18.72
N GLY A 390 -29.08 -4.10 -18.81
CA GLY A 390 -29.48 -4.78 -20.02
C GLY A 390 -28.50 -5.86 -20.52
N PRO A 391 -28.68 -6.30 -21.77
CA PRO A 391 -27.83 -7.30 -22.44
C PRO A 391 -26.36 -6.90 -22.60
N LYS A 392 -26.02 -5.62 -22.41
CA LYS A 392 -24.64 -5.12 -22.56
C LYS A 392 -23.90 -4.99 -21.23
N GLY A 393 -24.63 -4.94 -20.11
CA GLY A 393 -24.03 -4.64 -18.81
C GLY A 393 -23.40 -3.24 -18.77
N ARG A 394 -22.45 -3.04 -17.85
CA ARG A 394 -21.69 -1.81 -17.65
C ARG A 394 -20.21 -2.13 -17.47
N GLY A 395 -19.48 -2.13 -18.59
CA GLY A 395 -18.04 -2.41 -18.61
C GLY A 395 -17.71 -3.73 -17.90
N ALA A 396 -16.59 -3.74 -17.17
CA ALA A 396 -16.21 -4.89 -16.34
C ALA A 396 -16.96 -4.96 -14.99
N ALA A 397 -17.64 -3.88 -14.58
CA ALA A 397 -18.23 -3.78 -13.25
C ALA A 397 -19.55 -4.53 -13.13
N ILE A 398 -20.39 -4.51 -14.17
CA ILE A 398 -21.67 -5.20 -14.20
C ILE A 398 -21.76 -6.05 -15.47
N PRO A 399 -21.73 -7.38 -15.37
CA PRO A 399 -21.85 -8.26 -16.53
C PRO A 399 -23.19 -8.10 -17.29
N PRO A 400 -23.23 -8.46 -18.59
CA PRO A 400 -24.46 -8.64 -19.35
C PRO A 400 -25.52 -9.45 -18.58
N TYR A 401 -26.79 -9.07 -18.73
CA TYR A 401 -27.93 -9.79 -18.16
C TYR A 401 -27.91 -9.94 -16.62
N SER A 402 -27.16 -9.09 -15.91
CA SER A 402 -27.13 -9.11 -14.45
C SER A 402 -28.44 -8.56 -13.86
N ASP A 403 -29.11 -9.36 -13.05
CA ASP A 403 -30.11 -8.87 -12.11
C ASP A 403 -29.42 -8.31 -10.86
N LEU A 404 -29.91 -7.17 -10.40
CA LEU A 404 -29.33 -6.46 -9.25
C LEU A 404 -30.28 -6.53 -8.06
N VAL A 405 -29.73 -6.63 -6.87
CA VAL A 405 -30.45 -6.48 -5.61
C VAL A 405 -29.92 -5.26 -4.90
N PHE A 406 -30.81 -4.43 -4.38
CA PHE A 406 -30.44 -3.31 -3.54
C PHE A 406 -31.18 -3.36 -2.22
N ASP A 407 -30.43 -3.33 -1.12
CA ASP A 407 -30.92 -2.93 0.19
C ASP A 407 -30.86 -1.41 0.27
N LEU A 408 -31.98 -0.75 0.55
CA LEU A 408 -32.12 0.71 0.50
C LEU A 408 -32.55 1.27 1.86
N GLU A 409 -31.99 2.42 2.22
CA GLU A 409 -32.41 3.26 3.33
C GLU A 409 -32.39 4.74 2.92
N ILE A 410 -33.56 5.38 2.91
CA ILE A 410 -33.72 6.79 2.57
C ILE A 410 -33.55 7.62 3.84
N LEU A 411 -32.47 8.37 3.95
CA LEU A 411 -32.17 9.21 5.11
C LEU A 411 -32.90 10.55 5.04
N ASP A 412 -32.91 11.17 3.86
CA ASP A 412 -33.50 12.48 3.67
C ASP A 412 -34.07 12.66 2.27
N VAL A 413 -35.15 13.42 2.19
CA VAL A 413 -35.82 13.84 0.96
C VAL A 413 -36.17 15.32 1.11
N GLN A 414 -35.58 16.15 0.24
CA GLN A 414 -35.90 17.58 0.19
C GLN A 414 -36.55 17.89 -1.15
N ALA A 415 -37.71 18.55 -1.11
CA ALA A 415 -38.45 18.94 -2.31
C ALA A 415 -37.56 19.77 -3.27
N ALA A 416 -37.83 19.64 -4.57
CA ALA A 416 -37.15 20.42 -5.59
C ALA A 416 -37.34 21.93 -5.32
N PRO A 417 -36.32 22.79 -5.50
CA PRO A 417 -36.49 24.23 -5.44
C PRO A 417 -37.53 24.65 -6.49
N VAL A 418 -38.59 25.35 -6.06
CA VAL A 418 -39.56 25.93 -6.99
C VAL A 418 -38.82 26.97 -7.83
N GLN A 419 -38.72 26.75 -9.15
CA GLN A 419 -38.31 27.82 -10.06
C GLN A 419 -39.41 28.88 -10.06
N LYS A 420 -39.17 30.01 -9.39
CA LYS A 420 -39.98 31.22 -9.60
C LYS A 420 -39.74 31.67 -11.04
N HIS A 421 -40.71 31.45 -11.91
CA HIS A 421 -40.80 32.21 -13.14
C HIS A 421 -41.14 33.65 -12.76
N ASP A 422 -40.13 34.51 -12.74
CA ASP A 422 -40.34 35.95 -12.64
C ASP A 422 -41.03 36.42 -13.93
N HIS A 423 -42.36 36.50 -13.90
CA HIS A 423 -43.10 37.39 -14.80
C HIS A 423 -42.72 38.81 -14.41
N LYS A 424 -41.76 39.40 -15.13
CA LYS A 424 -41.58 40.86 -15.15
C LYS A 424 -42.64 41.45 -16.07
N ASP A 425 -43.76 41.84 -15.47
CA ASP A 425 -44.57 42.93 -15.99
C ASP A 425 -43.69 44.19 -15.95
N GLY A 426 -43.46 44.77 -17.12
CA GLY A 426 -42.64 45.96 -17.30
C GLY A 426 -43.32 46.91 -18.28
N ASP A 427 -44.35 47.60 -17.79
CA ASP A 427 -44.90 48.78 -18.46
C ASP A 427 -43.87 49.92 -18.45
N GLY A 428 -43.71 50.55 -19.62
CA GLY A 428 -43.32 51.95 -19.75
C GLY A 428 -41.84 52.24 -19.99
N HIS A 429 -41.47 52.53 -21.24
CA HIS A 429 -41.14 53.91 -21.61
C HIS A 429 -41.11 54.11 -23.13
N ASN A 430 -41.71 55.23 -23.51
CA ASN A 430 -41.98 55.78 -24.83
C ASN A 430 -40.71 56.44 -25.41
N HIS A 431 -40.40 56.22 -26.69
CA HIS A 431 -39.70 57.21 -27.52
C HIS A 431 -40.19 57.16 -28.97
N SER A 432 -40.51 58.35 -29.46
CA SER A 432 -41.02 58.72 -30.78
C SER A 432 -39.90 58.86 -31.82
N HIS A 433 -40.31 58.84 -33.10
CA HIS A 433 -39.57 59.26 -34.32
C HIS A 433 -38.44 58.32 -34.80
N ASP A 434 -38.26 57.97 -36.09
CA ASP A 434 -38.68 58.59 -37.36
C ASP A 434 -38.86 57.52 -38.45
N GLY A 435 -39.62 57.88 -39.49
CA GLY A 435 -40.00 57.01 -40.60
C GLY A 435 -38.85 56.60 -41.53
N HIS A 436 -39.09 55.50 -42.24
CA HIS A 436 -38.87 55.39 -43.68
C HIS A 436 -39.63 54.17 -44.21
N ASP A 437 -40.50 54.42 -45.20
CA ASP A 437 -41.06 53.42 -46.09
C ASP A 437 -39.94 52.60 -46.75
N HIS A 438 -40.20 51.32 -47.00
CA HIS A 438 -40.02 50.73 -48.33
C HIS A 438 -40.78 49.40 -48.46
N ASP A 439 -41.63 49.39 -49.48
CA ASP A 439 -42.28 48.24 -50.11
C ASP A 439 -41.32 47.07 -50.41
N GLY A 440 -41.85 45.85 -50.47
CA GLY A 440 -41.15 44.76 -51.13
C GLY A 440 -41.75 43.37 -50.95
N HIS A 441 -42.70 43.05 -51.81
CA HIS A 441 -43.27 41.72 -52.09
C HIS A 441 -42.24 40.61 -52.39
N ASN A 442 -42.81 39.38 -52.44
CA ASN A 442 -42.36 38.13 -53.07
C ASN A 442 -41.57 37.16 -52.17
N HIS A 443 -41.89 35.87 -52.13
CA HIS A 443 -42.85 35.05 -52.90
C HIS A 443 -43.22 33.80 -52.09
#